data_AF-K5VRI5-F1
#
_entry.id   AF-K5VRI5-F1
#
_cell.length_a   1.000
_cell.length_b   1.000
_cell.length_c   1.000
_cell.angle_alpha   90.00
_cell.angle_beta   90.00
_cell.angle_gamma   90.00
#
_symmetry.space_group_name_H-M   'P 1'
#
loop_
_entity.id
_entity.type
_entity.pdbx_description
1 polymer ?
#
loop_
_entity_poly.entity_id
_entity_poly.type
_entity_poly.pdbx_seq_one_letter_code
_entity_poly.pdbx_strand_id
1 'polypeptide(L)'
;QKRLLMPDDLSHLKASICIALCHDDCLFLALILVGFFSLHRLGELVWPDDPSLYSSCKLIHCHSVKVTATSITYMLPMHKVDCYFTSSEVIIEHRIDRLDLGAPFLAYLAPCNALFSFELVLFLQHDGLVPTQGWYLSRLWAMVGDSVGGHSLCPGGATFLASLSCPDGHIQASDR
;
A
#
# COMPACT_ATOMS: atom_id res chain seq x y z
N GLN A 1 -13.99 -8.21 16.66
CA GLN A 1 -14.13 -7.59 15.32
C GLN A 1 -13.04 -6.54 15.19
N LYS A 2 -12.20 -6.60 14.15
CA LYS A 2 -11.09 -5.65 13.97
C LYS A 2 -11.62 -4.33 13.38
N ARG A 3 -11.11 -3.19 13.87
CA ARG A 3 -11.41 -1.83 13.42
C ARG A 3 -10.80 -1.58 12.04
N LEU A 4 -11.43 -0.71 11.26
CA LEU A 4 -10.92 -0.23 9.97
C LEU A 4 -9.79 0.78 10.17
N LEU A 5 -8.88 0.87 9.19
CA LEU A 5 -7.84 1.89 9.18
C LEU A 5 -8.47 3.21 8.74
N MET A 6 -8.25 4.28 9.50
CA MET A 6 -8.85 5.59 9.25
C MET A 6 -7.81 6.63 8.84
N PRO A 7 -8.21 7.73 8.18
CA PRO A 7 -7.32 8.84 7.81
C PRO A 7 -6.53 9.44 8.99
N ASP A 8 -7.12 9.45 10.18
CA ASP A 8 -6.45 9.91 11.40
C ASP A 8 -5.31 8.98 11.82
N ASP A 9 -5.49 7.66 11.67
CA ASP A 9 -4.44 6.68 11.93
C ASP A 9 -3.26 6.91 10.96
N LEU A 10 -3.55 7.19 9.68
CA LEU A 10 -2.53 7.51 8.66
C LEU A 10 -1.76 8.79 8.99
N SER A 11 -2.46 9.82 9.47
CA SER A 11 -1.83 11.09 9.86
C SER A 11 -0.91 10.89 11.07
N HIS A 12 -1.34 10.09 12.06
CA HIS A 12 -0.53 9.72 13.21
C HIS A 12 0.71 8.90 12.82
N LEU A 13 0.55 7.95 11.90
CA LEU A 13 1.64 7.14 11.35
C LEU A 13 2.68 8.00 10.62
N LYS A 14 2.24 8.90 9.73
CA LYS A 14 3.14 9.83 9.02
C LYS A 14 3.92 10.71 10.00
N ALA A 15 3.25 11.25 11.02
CA ALA A 15 3.91 12.09 12.03
C ALA A 15 4.95 11.30 12.85
N SER A 16 4.64 10.05 13.22
CA SER A 16 5.50 9.22 14.06
C SER A 16 6.73 8.70 13.32
N ILE A 17 6.59 8.33 12.04
CA ILE A 17 7.68 7.80 11.20
C ILE A 17 8.64 8.92 10.74
N CYS A 18 8.20 10.18 10.73
CA CYS A 18 8.99 11.35 10.31
C CYS A 18 10.28 11.57 11.15
N ILE A 19 10.41 10.93 12.31
CA ILE A 19 11.50 11.17 13.27
C ILE A 19 12.74 10.28 13.00
N ALA A 20 12.60 9.17 12.24
CA ALA A 20 13.73 8.31 11.87
C ALA A 20 13.43 7.54 10.58
N LEU A 21 13.84 8.07 9.42
CA LEU A 21 13.62 7.44 8.10
C LEU A 21 14.63 6.31 7.84
N CYS A 22 14.50 5.19 8.57
CA CYS A 22 15.17 3.96 8.09
C CYS A 22 14.40 3.38 6.89
N HIS A 23 15.09 2.66 6.01
CA HIS A 23 14.50 2.12 4.77
C HIS A 23 13.21 1.34 5.02
N ASP A 24 13.20 0.51 6.06
CA ASP A 24 12.05 -0.33 6.42
C ASP A 24 10.84 0.49 6.91
N ASP A 25 11.07 1.65 7.53
CA ASP A 25 10.00 2.56 7.95
C ASP A 25 9.42 3.31 6.74
N CYS A 26 10.27 3.71 5.79
CA CYS A 26 9.83 4.25 4.50
C CYS A 26 9.00 3.22 3.71
N LEU A 27 9.48 1.97 3.67
CA LEU A 27 8.77 0.85 3.03
C LEU A 27 7.40 0.63 3.68
N PHE A 28 7.36 0.57 5.00
CA PHE A 28 6.12 0.38 5.74
C PHE A 28 5.11 1.50 5.46
N LEU A 29 5.56 2.75 5.48
CA LEU A 29 4.69 3.89 5.16
C LEU A 29 4.21 3.86 3.71
N ALA A 30 5.10 3.51 2.76
CA ALA A 30 4.74 3.33 1.35
C ALA A 30 3.66 2.25 1.17
N LEU A 31 3.82 1.07 1.79
CA LEU A 31 2.85 -0.02 1.72
C LEU A 31 1.47 0.39 2.23
N ILE A 32 1.43 1.07 3.38
CA ILE A 32 0.17 1.55 3.98
C ILE A 32 -0.53 2.52 3.04
N LEU A 33 0.18 3.56 2.60
CA LEU A 33 -0.43 4.62 1.79
C LEU A 33 -0.83 4.07 0.42
N VAL A 34 0.04 3.28 -0.23
CA VAL A 34 -0.27 2.65 -1.50
C VAL A 34 -1.53 1.81 -1.37
N GLY A 35 -1.57 0.84 -0.46
CA GLY A 35 -2.74 -0.04 -0.43
C GLY A 35 -4.00 0.60 0.14
N PHE A 36 -3.90 1.67 0.93
CA PHE A 36 -5.06 2.45 1.32
C PHE A 36 -5.65 3.22 0.13
N PHE A 37 -4.81 3.87 -0.68
CA PHE A 37 -5.28 4.71 -1.79
C PHE A 37 -5.60 3.94 -3.07
N SER A 38 -4.93 2.82 -3.35
CA SER A 38 -5.26 1.94 -4.46
C SER A 38 -6.19 0.78 -4.09
N LEU A 39 -6.68 0.75 -2.83
CA LEU A 39 -7.61 -0.25 -2.33
C LEU A 39 -7.08 -1.69 -2.38
N HIS A 40 -5.77 -1.87 -2.30
CA HIS A 40 -5.18 -3.21 -2.29
C HIS A 40 -5.61 -4.03 -1.08
N ARG A 41 -5.72 -5.33 -1.32
CA ARG A 41 -5.67 -6.31 -0.23
C ARG A 41 -4.22 -6.42 0.24
N LEU A 42 -4.00 -6.63 1.53
CA LEU A 42 -2.63 -6.79 2.05
C LEU A 42 -1.86 -7.90 1.31
N GLY A 43 -2.52 -9.02 0.98
CA GLY A 43 -1.90 -10.13 0.24
C GLY A 43 -1.53 -9.84 -1.22
N GLU A 44 -1.83 -8.66 -1.76
CA GLU A 44 -1.38 -8.19 -3.08
C GLU A 44 -0.06 -7.41 -2.98
N LEU A 45 0.29 -6.94 -1.79
CA LEU A 45 1.44 -6.07 -1.54
C LEU A 45 2.62 -6.78 -0.86
N VAL A 46 2.31 -7.79 -0.04
CA VAL A 46 3.29 -8.47 0.82
C VAL A 46 3.14 -9.99 0.67
N TRP A 47 4.17 -10.73 1.06
CA TRP A 47 4.09 -12.17 1.12
C TRP A 47 3.12 -12.66 2.20
N PRO A 48 2.40 -13.78 1.96
CA PRO A 48 1.76 -14.50 3.06
C PRO A 48 2.83 -14.98 4.07
N ASP A 49 2.42 -15.32 5.28
CA ASP A 49 3.37 -15.87 6.26
C ASP A 49 3.77 -17.33 5.94
N ASP A 50 2.98 -18.03 5.11
CA ASP A 50 3.27 -19.38 4.63
C ASP A 50 4.11 -19.34 3.33
N PRO A 51 5.39 -19.77 3.35
CA PRO A 51 6.27 -19.76 2.18
C PRO A 51 5.79 -20.65 1.03
N SER A 52 4.96 -21.66 1.31
CA SER A 52 4.43 -22.56 0.28
C SER A 52 3.48 -21.85 -0.71
N LEU A 53 3.02 -20.66 -0.33
CA LEU A 53 2.10 -19.84 -1.11
C LEU A 53 2.81 -18.74 -1.93
N TYR A 54 4.14 -18.67 -1.87
CA TYR A 54 4.92 -17.65 -2.58
C TYR A 54 4.82 -17.83 -4.09
N SER A 55 4.67 -16.72 -4.79
CA SER A 55 4.51 -16.72 -6.24
C SER A 55 4.98 -15.37 -6.78
N SER A 56 6.22 -15.33 -7.29
CA SER A 56 6.86 -14.09 -7.77
C SER A 56 6.03 -13.36 -8.81
N CYS A 57 5.29 -14.10 -9.64
CA CYS A 57 4.35 -13.56 -10.62
C CYS A 57 3.18 -12.76 -10.02
N LYS A 58 3.01 -12.74 -8.69
CA LYS A 58 1.99 -11.95 -7.99
C LYS A 58 2.53 -10.65 -7.38
N LEU A 59 3.84 -10.42 -7.40
CA LEU A 59 4.45 -9.24 -6.81
C LEU A 59 4.54 -8.10 -7.81
N ILE A 60 4.21 -6.89 -7.37
CA ILE A 60 4.30 -5.69 -8.22
C ILE A 60 5.75 -5.46 -8.61
N HIS A 61 5.98 -5.22 -9.90
CA HIS A 61 7.33 -5.03 -10.41
C HIS A 61 7.77 -3.56 -10.35
N CYS A 62 8.98 -3.30 -9.87
CA CYS A 62 9.57 -1.96 -9.78
C CYS A 62 9.64 -1.26 -11.15
N HIS A 63 10.01 -1.99 -12.20
CA HIS A 63 10.14 -1.41 -13.55
C HIS A 63 8.80 -0.92 -14.15
N SER A 64 7.67 -1.36 -13.58
CA SER A 64 6.35 -0.90 -14.03
C SER A 64 5.98 0.46 -13.43
N VAL A 65 6.70 0.91 -12.41
CA VAL A 65 6.40 2.15 -11.69
C VAL A 65 6.76 3.36 -12.55
N LYS A 66 5.81 4.28 -12.67
CA LYS A 66 6.02 5.61 -13.23
C LYS A 66 5.59 6.64 -12.20
N VAL A 67 6.48 7.57 -11.89
CA VAL A 67 6.16 8.71 -11.04
C VAL A 67 6.16 9.97 -11.90
N THR A 68 5.05 10.70 -11.85
CA THR A 68 4.88 11.98 -12.54
C THR A 68 4.63 13.09 -11.52
N ALA A 69 4.49 14.33 -11.98
CA ALA A 69 4.14 15.44 -11.10
C ALA A 69 2.73 15.32 -10.50
N THR A 70 1.86 14.50 -11.10
CA THR A 70 0.43 14.43 -10.76
C THR A 70 -0.01 13.05 -10.27
N SER A 71 0.77 12.00 -10.50
CA SER A 71 0.38 10.64 -10.16
C SER A 71 1.56 9.68 -10.07
N ILE A 72 1.35 8.60 -9.33
CA ILE A 72 2.16 7.39 -9.32
C ILE A 72 1.32 6.30 -10.01
N THR A 73 1.91 5.61 -10.99
CA THR A 73 1.27 4.46 -11.65
C THR A 73 2.16 3.23 -11.62
N TYR A 74 1.55 2.05 -11.66
CA TYR A 74 2.26 0.76 -11.78
C TYR A 74 1.33 -0.34 -12.28
N MET A 75 1.91 -1.46 -12.71
CA MET A 75 1.14 -2.61 -13.18
C MET A 75 0.97 -3.63 -12.05
N LEU A 76 -0.28 -3.95 -11.72
CA LEU A 76 -0.62 -5.03 -10.81
C LEU A 76 -0.53 -6.37 -11.55
N PRO A 77 0.26 -7.33 -11.05
CA PRO A 77 0.34 -8.66 -11.63
C PRO A 77 -0.97 -9.44 -11.42
N MET A 78 -1.29 -10.27 -12.40
CA MET A 78 -2.63 -10.84 -12.54
C MET A 78 -2.96 -12.00 -11.60
N HIS A 79 -4.26 -12.17 -11.35
CA HIS A 79 -4.89 -13.16 -10.49
C HIS A 79 -5.10 -14.52 -11.21
N LYS A 80 -5.17 -15.61 -10.43
CA LYS A 80 -5.07 -17.04 -10.82
C LYS A 80 -6.14 -17.58 -11.80
N VAL A 81 -7.04 -16.75 -12.33
CA VAL A 81 -8.22 -17.19 -13.09
C VAL A 81 -8.36 -16.52 -14.46
N ASP A 82 -7.49 -15.55 -14.77
CA ASP A 82 -7.55 -14.86 -16.06
C ASP A 82 -6.57 -15.50 -17.05
N CYS A 83 -7.09 -16.28 -17.98
CA CYS A 83 -6.36 -16.89 -19.08
C CYS A 83 -5.93 -15.88 -20.17
N TYR A 84 -6.25 -14.58 -19.99
CA TYR A 84 -6.00 -13.51 -20.97
C TYR A 84 -4.80 -12.61 -20.64
N PHE A 85 -4.10 -12.80 -19.51
CA PHE A 85 -2.84 -12.11 -19.18
C PHE A 85 -2.87 -10.56 -19.15
N THR A 86 -4.04 -9.93 -19.03
CA THR A 86 -4.18 -8.47 -18.96
C THR A 86 -3.83 -7.91 -17.57
N SER A 87 -2.56 -7.56 -17.34
CA SER A 87 -2.16 -6.77 -16.16
C SER A 87 -3.03 -5.52 -16.00
N SER A 88 -3.44 -5.19 -14.78
CA SER A 88 -4.23 -3.96 -14.50
C SER A 88 -3.29 -2.81 -14.13
N GLU A 89 -3.49 -1.64 -14.73
CA GLU A 89 -2.76 -0.43 -14.33
C GLU A 89 -3.44 0.19 -13.10
N VAL A 90 -2.65 0.42 -12.06
CA VAL A 90 -3.07 1.16 -10.87
C VAL A 90 -2.55 2.58 -10.99
N ILE A 91 -3.43 3.55 -10.73
CA ILE A 91 -3.12 4.98 -10.77
C ILE A 91 -3.48 5.58 -9.41
N ILE A 92 -2.51 6.21 -8.76
CA ILE A 92 -2.70 6.96 -7.51
C ILE A 92 -2.36 8.41 -7.80
N GLU A 93 -3.37 9.28 -7.78
CA GLU A 93 -3.19 10.71 -7.98
C GLU A 93 -2.55 11.37 -6.76
N HIS A 94 -1.64 12.30 -7.01
CA HIS A 94 -1.05 13.13 -5.96
C HIS A 94 -2.12 14.03 -5.35
N ARG A 95 -2.03 14.24 -4.05
CA ARG A 95 -3.02 15.02 -3.29
C ARG A 95 -2.38 16.25 -2.69
N ILE A 96 -3.13 17.35 -2.67
CA ILE A 96 -2.73 18.56 -1.95
C ILE A 96 -3.28 18.45 -0.51
N ASP A 97 -2.95 17.36 0.18
CA ASP A 97 -3.36 17.12 1.56
C ASP A 97 -2.25 16.45 2.39
N ARG A 98 -2.48 16.35 3.71
CA ARG A 98 -1.51 15.75 4.65
C ARG A 98 -1.26 14.27 4.40
N LEU A 99 -2.08 13.60 3.59
CA LEU A 99 -1.97 12.18 3.28
C LEU A 99 -1.30 11.93 1.92
N ASP A 100 -0.70 12.96 1.30
CA ASP A 100 0.01 12.80 0.04
C ASP A 100 1.03 11.65 0.08
N LEU A 101 0.93 10.78 -0.93
CA LEU A 101 1.78 9.61 -1.11
C LEU A 101 3.12 9.97 -1.76
N GLY A 102 3.18 11.06 -2.52
CA GLY A 102 4.31 11.40 -3.38
C GLY A 102 5.63 11.44 -2.63
N ALA A 103 5.75 12.31 -1.62
CA ALA A 103 7.00 12.45 -0.87
C ALA A 103 7.41 11.16 -0.12
N PRO A 104 6.53 10.49 0.65
CA PRO A 104 6.87 9.20 1.28
C PRO A 104 7.30 8.11 0.30
N PHE A 105 6.61 7.99 -0.84
CA PHE A 105 6.90 6.94 -1.82
C PHE A 105 8.23 7.19 -2.54
N LEU A 106 8.55 8.44 -2.87
CA LEU A 106 9.86 8.80 -3.43
C LEU A 106 11.00 8.60 -2.43
N ALA A 107 10.76 8.90 -1.14
CA ALA A 107 11.73 8.65 -0.08
C ALA A 107 12.04 7.16 0.10
N TYR A 108 11.06 6.28 -0.17
CA TYR A 108 11.25 4.84 -0.23
C TYR A 108 11.99 4.38 -1.50
N LEU A 109 11.61 4.90 -2.67
CA LEU A 109 12.17 4.45 -3.95
C LEU A 109 13.66 4.81 -4.12
N ALA A 110 14.10 5.96 -3.62
CA ALA A 110 15.47 6.42 -3.83
C ALA A 110 16.53 5.45 -3.23
N PRO A 111 16.43 5.00 -1.96
CA PRO A 111 17.28 3.95 -1.43
C PRO A 111 17.08 2.59 -2.11
N CYS A 112 15.84 2.23 -2.42
CA CYS A 112 15.53 0.94 -3.06
C CYS A 112 16.25 0.77 -4.40
N ASN A 113 16.24 1.79 -5.26
CA ASN A 113 16.92 1.76 -6.55
C ASN A 113 18.45 1.68 -6.42
N ALA A 114 19.00 2.25 -5.35
CA ALA A 114 20.44 2.21 -5.07
C ALA A 114 20.88 0.85 -4.50
N LEU A 115 20.05 0.23 -3.65
CA LEU A 115 20.34 -1.04 -2.99
C LEU A 115 20.08 -2.25 -3.91
N PHE A 116 19.05 -2.18 -4.77
CA PHE A 116 18.52 -3.33 -5.49
C PHE A 116 18.39 -3.08 -7.00
N SER A 117 19.46 -2.60 -7.64
CA SER A 117 19.42 -2.17 -9.06
C SER A 117 19.03 -3.26 -10.07
N PHE A 118 19.04 -4.54 -9.68
CA PHE A 118 18.65 -5.67 -10.54
C PHE A 118 17.39 -6.40 -10.06
N GLU A 119 16.83 -6.02 -8.91
CA GLU A 119 15.66 -6.70 -8.37
C GLU A 119 14.39 -6.20 -9.05
N LEU A 120 13.50 -7.13 -9.39
CA LEU A 120 12.31 -6.80 -10.16
C LEU A 120 11.14 -6.40 -9.26
N VAL A 121 11.19 -6.70 -7.96
CA VAL A 121 10.08 -6.48 -7.02
C VAL A 121 10.08 -5.05 -6.48
N LEU A 122 8.90 -4.44 -6.40
CA LEU A 122 8.72 -3.05 -5.95
C LEU A 122 8.92 -2.88 -4.44
N PHE A 123 8.40 -3.79 -3.61
CA PHE A 123 8.39 -3.66 -2.15
C PHE A 123 9.42 -4.59 -1.51
N LEU A 124 10.55 -4.03 -1.09
CA LEU A 124 11.68 -4.76 -0.52
C LEU A 124 12.13 -4.11 0.77
N GLN A 125 12.39 -4.94 1.77
CA GLN A 125 13.06 -4.57 3.02
C GLN A 125 14.54 -4.24 2.76
N HIS A 126 15.21 -3.68 3.78
CA HIS A 126 16.62 -3.29 3.67
C HIS A 126 17.55 -4.47 3.36
N ASP A 127 17.14 -5.69 3.71
CA ASP A 127 17.86 -6.94 3.47
C ASP A 127 17.54 -7.57 2.09
N GLY A 128 16.67 -6.95 1.31
CA GLY A 128 16.24 -7.42 -0.01
C GLY A 128 15.13 -8.46 0.03
N LEU A 129 14.54 -8.73 1.19
CA LEU A 129 13.39 -9.62 1.30
C LEU A 129 12.08 -8.86 1.10
N VAL A 130 11.13 -9.52 0.47
CA VAL A 130 9.76 -9.02 0.38
C VAL A 130 9.13 -9.10 1.78
N PRO A 131 8.50 -8.02 2.27
CA PRO A 131 7.83 -8.03 3.58
C PRO A 131 6.75 -9.11 3.62
N THR A 132 6.53 -9.69 4.80
CA THR A 132 5.41 -10.62 5.03
C THR A 132 4.22 -9.94 5.70
N GLN A 133 3.07 -10.62 5.74
CA GLN A 133 1.90 -10.17 6.48
C GLN A 133 2.21 -9.95 7.96
N GLY A 134 2.92 -10.89 8.60
CA GLY A 134 3.35 -10.78 9.99
C GLY A 134 4.26 -9.58 10.23
N TRP A 135 5.23 -9.33 9.33
CA TRP A 135 6.10 -8.15 9.40
C TRP A 135 5.30 -6.85 9.35
N TYR A 136 4.36 -6.74 8.42
CA TYR A 136 3.52 -5.56 8.25
C TYR A 136 2.62 -5.35 9.47
N LEU A 137 1.94 -6.40 9.94
CA LEU A 137 1.01 -6.33 11.06
C LEU A 137 1.73 -5.99 12.37
N SER A 138 2.92 -6.55 12.61
CA SER A 138 3.72 -6.22 13.79
C SER A 138 4.04 -4.73 13.86
N ARG A 139 4.42 -4.12 12.73
CA ARG A 139 4.71 -2.69 12.64
C ARG A 139 3.45 -1.83 12.80
N LEU A 140 2.34 -2.24 12.19
CA LEU A 140 1.06 -1.56 12.35
C LEU A 140 0.59 -1.55 13.80
N TRP A 141 0.62 -2.71 14.46
CA TRP A 141 0.14 -2.84 15.84
C TRP A 141 1.00 -2.09 16.85
N ALA A 142 2.30 -1.96 16.60
CA ALA A 142 3.17 -1.13 17.43
C ALA A 142 2.77 0.35 17.43
N MET A 143 2.10 0.82 16.38
CA MET A 143 1.80 2.24 16.17
C MET A 143 0.34 2.61 16.45
N VAL A 144 -0.61 1.72 16.11
CA VAL A 144 -2.06 1.99 16.21
C VAL A 144 -2.83 0.94 17.02
N GLY A 145 -2.12 -0.02 17.62
CA GLY A 145 -2.70 -1.14 18.39
C GLY A 145 -3.18 -2.31 17.52
N ASP A 146 -3.42 -3.45 18.16
CA ASP A 146 -3.80 -4.73 17.53
C ASP A 146 -5.26 -4.79 17.04
N SER A 147 -6.02 -3.75 17.34
CA SER A 147 -7.41 -3.59 16.92
C SER A 147 -7.58 -3.50 15.40
N VAL A 148 -6.54 -3.12 14.65
CA VAL A 148 -6.56 -2.96 13.18
C VAL A 148 -5.96 -4.19 12.51
N GLY A 149 -6.66 -4.81 11.55
CA GLY A 149 -6.20 -6.03 10.86
C GLY A 149 -5.74 -5.78 9.43
N GLY A 150 -5.07 -6.74 8.79
CA GLY A 150 -4.63 -6.60 7.38
C GLY A 150 -5.76 -6.41 6.37
N HIS A 151 -6.99 -6.83 6.73
CA HIS A 151 -8.18 -6.57 5.93
C HIS A 151 -8.76 -5.16 6.12
N SER A 152 -8.16 -4.29 6.94
CA SER A 152 -8.69 -2.95 7.19
C SER A 152 -8.34 -1.94 6.10
N LEU A 153 -7.32 -2.24 5.30
CA LEU A 153 -6.70 -1.34 4.32
C LEU A 153 -7.67 -0.95 3.21
N CYS A 154 -8.11 -1.95 2.44
CA CYS A 154 -9.07 -1.80 1.34
C CYS A 154 -10.42 -1.18 1.79
N PRO A 155 -11.14 -1.71 2.80
CA PRO A 155 -12.42 -1.12 3.22
C PRO A 155 -12.27 0.25 3.89
N GLY A 156 -11.17 0.51 4.60
CA GLY A 156 -10.86 1.85 5.15
C GLY A 156 -10.65 2.88 4.05
N GLY A 157 -9.83 2.52 3.04
CA GLY A 157 -9.61 3.34 1.85
C GLY A 157 -10.90 3.60 1.07
N ALA A 158 -11.72 2.57 0.85
CA ALA A 158 -12.97 2.69 0.12
C ALA A 158 -13.95 3.64 0.82
N THR A 159 -14.06 3.54 2.15
CA THR A 159 -14.90 4.42 2.96
C THR A 159 -14.42 5.88 2.88
N PHE A 160 -13.10 6.09 2.97
CA PHE A 160 -12.52 7.42 2.84
C PHE A 160 -12.75 8.03 1.45
N LEU A 161 -12.45 7.29 0.38
CA LEU A 161 -12.65 7.77 -0.98
C LEU A 161 -14.12 8.06 -1.26
N ALA A 162 -15.04 7.22 -0.79
CA ALA A 162 -16.48 7.48 -0.90
C ALA A 162 -16.89 8.78 -0.20
N SER A 163 -16.34 9.08 0.99
CA SER A 163 -16.62 10.32 1.70
C SER A 163 -16.15 11.58 0.95
N LEU A 164 -15.08 11.47 0.16
CA LEU A 164 -14.59 12.57 -0.68
C LEU A 164 -15.42 12.75 -1.96
N SER A 165 -15.92 11.65 -2.52
CA SER A 165 -16.76 11.68 -3.71
C SER A 165 -18.21 12.11 -3.41
N CYS A 166 -18.63 12.06 -2.15
CA CYS A 166 -19.96 12.50 -1.71
C CYS A 166 -19.85 13.40 -0.47
N PRO A 167 -19.47 14.69 -0.64
CA PRO A 167 -19.24 15.58 0.49
C PRO A 167 -20.48 15.93 1.32
N ASP A 168 -21.71 15.72 0.81
CA ASP A 168 -22.97 15.68 1.58
C ASP A 168 -24.15 15.37 0.63
N GLY A 169 -24.97 14.36 0.94
CA GLY A 169 -26.41 14.42 0.62
C GLY A 169 -27.12 13.33 -0.18
N HIS A 170 -26.51 12.25 -0.67
CA HIS A 170 -27.30 11.13 -1.26
C HIS A 170 -26.62 9.76 -1.08
N ILE A 171 -26.75 9.16 0.09
CA ILE A 171 -26.63 7.70 0.22
C ILE A 171 -28.02 7.13 -0.04
N GLN A 172 -28.34 6.85 -1.30
CA GLN A 172 -29.45 5.96 -1.60
C GLN A 172 -28.95 4.53 -1.47
N ALA A 173 -29.37 3.87 -0.40
CA ALA A 173 -29.22 2.44 -0.22
C ALA A 173 -29.90 1.72 -1.39
N SER A 174 -29.12 1.17 -2.30
CA SER A 174 -29.56 0.05 -3.14
C SER A 174 -28.97 -1.22 -2.54
N ASP A 175 -29.77 -1.80 -1.65
CA ASP A 175 -29.65 -3.19 -1.22
C ASP A 175 -30.39 -4.04 -2.25
N ARG A 176 -29.66 -4.85 -3.03
CA ARG A 176 -30.17 -6.09 -3.63
C ARG A 176 -29.07 -6.99 -4.17
#